data_AF-A0A937DCP9-F1
#
_entry.id   AF-A0A937DCP9-F1
#
_cell.length_a   1.000
_cell.length_b   1.000
_cell.length_c   1.000
_cell.angle_alpha   90.00
_cell.angle_beta   90.00
_cell.angle_gamma   90.00
#
_symmetry.space_group_name_H-M   'P 1'
#
loop_
_entity.id
_entity.type
_entity.pdbx_description
1 polymer ?
#
loop_
_entity_poly.entity_id
_entity_poly.type
_entity_poly.pdbx_seq_one_letter_code
_entity_poly.pdbx_strand_id
1 'polypeptide(L)'
;MKTLIKRLMVPVLCLILTNLFVACQNDDGFQPQQAQEFVEFEESKIISFDAIEEMTQNIIEGELTVEEGKASTTSSKTFGISREKRVFDFSAEVSTGAGAGAIITGELKLNFTLYHASFTIVRGNLTLPDGTKARARGAIVSDGKVYLIINPPGRDLIFGIGRVGDNGDIEGSFRLFTSGGVGRGIWNAVLTEVTFPDKTIVELAVEDGRFTTLVGALQATDLVGALSGDGPFTVFAPTDEAFAALDEIPSGDTLKDILLYHVASGRLNTAELLAQEIVTTLQGEDVKVSLNSDNEIVINDTVKLLSANIGGSNGILQVIDAVLLPPSFQPLPSIVEIAVNTPDLSTLVGALQAADLVDALSGDGPFTVFAPTNAAFDALDAIPSGDALKEVLLYHVASGKFTAEDLLEKQTVTTLQGDEVTIQADEEGNVFLNETIKVAIADIPASNGIIHVIEGVLLPPADLQSIVEIAVNTPELSTLVGALQAADLVDALSGDGPFTVFAPTNAAFDALDAIPSGDALKEVLLYHVASGKFNADDLLTKETVTTLQGEQVTIEMFDGEVILNESIRVALANVEASNGIVHVIEGVLIPPSLLH
;
A
#
# COMPACT_ATOMS: atom_id res chain seq x y z
N MET A 1 -50.10 -5.72 13.63
CA MET A 1 -49.85 -4.59 14.55
C MET A 1 -48.82 -4.91 15.65
N LYS A 2 -48.80 -6.11 16.26
CA LYS A 2 -47.71 -6.54 17.16
C LYS A 2 -46.36 -6.78 16.46
N THR A 3 -46.35 -6.99 15.14
CA THR A 3 -45.12 -7.18 14.33
C THR A 3 -44.49 -5.87 13.85
N LEU A 4 -45.17 -4.72 14.01
CA LEU A 4 -44.64 -3.40 13.62
C LEU A 4 -43.99 -2.65 14.79
N ILE A 5 -44.34 -3.00 16.05
CA ILE A 5 -43.77 -2.39 17.27
C ILE A 5 -42.38 -2.96 17.60
N LYS A 6 -42.02 -4.15 17.11
CA LYS A 6 -40.70 -4.77 17.36
C LYS A 6 -39.56 -4.26 16.46
N ARG A 7 -39.87 -3.53 15.37
CA ARG A 7 -38.85 -3.02 14.42
C ARG A 7 -38.43 -1.57 14.65
N LEU A 8 -39.03 -0.85 15.61
CA LEU A 8 -38.68 0.55 15.90
C LEU A 8 -37.99 0.80 17.25
N MET A 9 -37.85 -0.22 18.12
CA MET A 9 -37.28 -0.06 19.48
C MET A 9 -35.82 -0.52 19.64
N VAL A 10 -35.13 -0.84 18.55
CA VAL A 10 -33.70 -1.20 18.58
C VAL A 10 -32.76 0.01 18.36
N PRO A 11 -33.09 1.06 17.57
CA PRO A 11 -32.15 2.20 17.41
C PRO A 11 -32.28 3.29 18.48
N VAL A 12 -33.35 3.31 19.29
CA VAL A 12 -33.61 4.41 20.25
C VAL A 12 -32.92 4.19 21.61
N LEU A 13 -32.47 2.97 21.92
CA LEU A 13 -31.74 2.71 23.17
C LEU A 13 -30.23 3.04 23.08
N CYS A 14 -29.69 3.22 21.86
CA CYS A 14 -28.29 3.60 21.64
C CYS A 14 -28.00 5.10 21.80
N LEU A 15 -28.99 5.96 22.09
CA LEU A 15 -28.80 7.41 22.17
C LEU A 15 -28.95 8.04 23.57
N ILE A 16 -29.13 7.26 24.64
CA ILE A 16 -29.38 7.80 26.00
C ILE A 16 -28.26 7.44 27.03
N LEU A 17 -27.18 6.76 26.63
CA LEU A 17 -26.08 6.42 27.55
C LEU A 17 -24.84 7.32 27.44
N THR A 18 -24.93 8.48 26.79
CA THR A 18 -23.80 9.43 26.63
C THR A 18 -23.85 10.67 27.52
N ASN A 19 -24.66 10.70 28.57
CA ASN A 19 -24.64 11.81 29.52
C ASN A 19 -25.11 11.38 30.91
N LEU A 20 -24.17 11.18 31.83
CA LEU A 20 -24.16 11.74 33.19
C LEU A 20 -23.00 11.08 33.97
N PHE A 21 -21.96 11.85 34.31
CA PHE A 21 -21.60 12.17 35.70
C PHE A 21 -20.29 12.96 35.72
N VAL A 22 -20.41 14.27 35.97
CA VAL A 22 -19.34 15.16 36.42
C VAL A 22 -19.60 15.48 37.89
N ALA A 23 -18.50 15.51 38.66
CA ALA A 23 -18.28 16.10 39.98
C ALA A 23 -18.75 15.34 41.24
N CYS A 24 -17.76 14.87 42.02
CA CYS A 24 -17.46 15.44 43.35
C CYS A 24 -16.04 15.05 43.80
N GLN A 25 -15.26 16.06 44.23
CA GLN A 25 -13.95 15.94 44.89
C GLN A 25 -14.11 15.58 46.37
N ASN A 26 -13.24 14.73 46.92
CA ASN A 26 -12.24 15.10 47.95
C ASN A 26 -11.47 13.88 48.49
N ASP A 27 -10.23 14.17 48.87
CA ASP A 27 -9.13 13.33 49.36
C ASP A 27 -9.49 12.20 50.36
N ASP A 28 -8.86 11.04 50.18
CA ASP A 28 -7.84 10.52 51.12
C ASP A 28 -7.26 9.19 50.59
N GLY A 29 -5.94 9.03 50.73
CA GLY A 29 -5.16 7.99 50.07
C GLY A 29 -5.57 6.55 50.38
N PHE A 30 -5.70 5.73 49.34
CA PHE A 30 -5.68 4.28 49.43
C PHE A 30 -5.16 3.67 48.13
N GLN A 31 -4.30 2.65 48.25
CA GLN A 31 -3.64 1.97 47.13
C GLN A 31 -4.66 1.30 46.20
N PRO A 32 -4.43 1.21 44.87
CA PRO A 32 -5.32 0.47 44.00
C PRO A 32 -5.07 -1.03 44.19
N GLN A 33 -5.84 -1.67 45.06
CA GLN A 33 -6.19 -3.07 44.84
C GLN A 33 -7.07 -3.10 43.59
N GLN A 34 -6.67 -3.87 42.59
CA GLN A 34 -7.47 -4.13 41.39
C GLN A 34 -8.87 -4.56 41.83
N ALA A 35 -9.85 -3.67 41.67
CA ALA A 35 -11.25 -4.00 41.83
C ALA A 35 -11.62 -4.92 40.66
N GLN A 36 -11.75 -6.21 40.94
CA GLN A 36 -12.36 -7.19 40.05
C GLN A 36 -13.77 -6.68 39.73
N GLU A 37 -14.00 -6.20 38.51
CA GLU A 37 -15.33 -5.78 38.05
C GLU A 37 -16.28 -6.98 38.14
N PHE A 38 -17.10 -7.00 39.18
CA PHE A 38 -18.20 -7.94 39.31
C PHE A 38 -19.21 -7.65 38.20
N VAL A 39 -19.30 -8.53 37.21
CA VAL A 39 -20.35 -8.42 36.20
C VAL A 39 -21.67 -8.91 36.81
N GLU A 40 -22.46 -7.97 37.35
CA GLU A 40 -23.81 -8.24 37.83
C GLU A 40 -24.76 -8.33 36.61
N PHE A 41 -25.19 -9.54 36.25
CA PHE A 41 -26.08 -9.77 35.11
C PHE A 41 -27.56 -9.89 35.54
N GLU A 42 -28.47 -9.26 34.77
CA GLU A 42 -29.91 -9.35 34.96
C GLU A 42 -30.44 -10.79 34.77
N GLU A 43 -31.18 -11.27 35.77
CA GLU A 43 -31.75 -12.62 35.85
C GLU A 43 -32.70 -12.97 34.69
N SER A 44 -33.21 -11.97 33.97
CA SER A 44 -34.15 -12.11 32.85
C SER A 44 -33.51 -12.65 31.56
N LYS A 45 -32.17 -12.73 31.49
CA LYS A 45 -31.40 -13.16 30.30
C LYS A 45 -30.80 -14.56 30.39
N ILE A 46 -31.13 -15.30 31.46
CA ILE A 46 -30.67 -16.68 31.66
C ILE A 46 -31.46 -17.59 30.73
N ILE A 47 -30.79 -18.18 29.75
CA ILE A 47 -31.36 -19.17 28.84
C ILE A 47 -31.51 -20.50 29.60
N SER A 48 -32.71 -21.08 29.65
CA SER A 48 -32.97 -22.35 30.35
C SER A 48 -32.30 -23.53 29.64
N PHE A 49 -32.10 -24.65 30.38
CA PHE A 49 -31.65 -25.92 29.81
C PHE A 49 -32.53 -26.35 28.62
N ASP A 50 -33.85 -26.24 28.77
CA ASP A 50 -34.83 -26.56 27.74
C ASP A 50 -34.73 -25.62 26.54
N ALA A 51 -34.39 -24.33 26.74
CA ALA A 51 -34.19 -23.39 25.64
C ALA A 51 -32.88 -23.64 24.89
N ILE A 52 -31.81 -24.04 25.59
CA ILE A 52 -30.59 -24.56 24.95
C ILE A 52 -30.91 -25.88 24.22
N GLU A 53 -31.77 -26.73 24.78
CA GLU A 53 -32.21 -27.98 24.15
C GLU A 53 -33.06 -27.72 22.90
N GLU A 54 -34.00 -26.79 22.92
CA GLU A 54 -34.84 -26.40 21.78
C GLU A 54 -34.02 -25.71 20.67
N MET A 55 -33.05 -24.87 21.06
CA MET A 55 -32.09 -24.27 20.12
C MET A 55 -31.12 -25.29 19.51
N THR A 56 -30.86 -26.42 20.20
CA THR A 56 -29.97 -27.48 19.71
C THR A 56 -30.71 -28.66 19.06
N GLN A 57 -31.99 -28.90 19.37
CA GLN A 57 -32.80 -29.97 18.79
C GLN A 57 -33.10 -29.72 17.31
N ASN A 58 -33.34 -28.48 16.90
CA ASN A 58 -33.52 -28.14 15.48
C ASN A 58 -32.21 -28.21 14.66
N ILE A 59 -31.07 -28.46 15.31
CA ILE A 59 -29.77 -28.73 14.68
C ILE A 59 -29.52 -30.26 14.59
N ILE A 60 -30.31 -31.08 15.29
CA ILE A 60 -30.14 -32.53 15.44
C ILE A 60 -31.32 -33.27 14.81
N GLU A 61 -31.34 -33.37 13.48
CA GLU A 61 -31.98 -34.53 12.82
C GLU A 61 -30.96 -35.48 12.18
N GLY A 62 -29.64 -35.23 12.35
CA GLY A 62 -28.59 -36.04 11.69
C GLY A 62 -27.68 -36.90 12.58
N GLU A 63 -27.65 -36.71 13.91
CA GLU A 63 -26.48 -37.19 14.70
C GLU A 63 -26.83 -38.09 15.92
N LEU A 64 -27.90 -38.89 15.82
CA LEU A 64 -28.23 -39.89 16.84
C LEU A 64 -28.27 -41.33 16.32
N THR A 65 -27.41 -41.69 15.36
CA THR A 65 -27.01 -43.10 15.15
C THR A 65 -25.59 -43.18 14.57
N VAL A 66 -24.59 -43.20 15.45
CA VAL A 66 -23.35 -43.92 15.17
C VAL A 66 -23.31 -45.09 16.16
N GLU A 67 -24.12 -46.11 15.88
CA GLU A 67 -23.63 -47.46 16.09
C GLU A 67 -22.76 -47.81 14.88
N GLU A 68 -21.62 -48.42 15.14
CA GLU A 68 -20.67 -48.87 14.13
C GLU A 68 -21.39 -49.71 13.05
N GLY A 69 -21.41 -49.19 11.83
CA GLY A 69 -21.77 -49.96 10.64
C GLY A 69 -23.22 -49.79 10.14
N LYS A 70 -23.43 -48.78 9.30
CA LYS A 70 -24.00 -48.91 7.93
C LYS A 70 -24.20 -47.53 7.30
N ALA A 71 -23.77 -47.42 6.04
CA ALA A 71 -23.99 -46.24 5.20
C ALA A 71 -25.48 -46.02 4.94
N SER A 72 -25.93 -44.78 5.07
CA SER A 72 -27.23 -44.31 4.55
C SER A 72 -27.06 -42.94 3.91
N THR A 73 -27.31 -42.91 2.61
CA THR A 73 -27.39 -41.75 1.72
C THR A 73 -28.61 -40.89 2.04
N THR A 74 -28.41 -39.69 2.58
CA THR A 74 -29.36 -38.57 2.42
C THR A 74 -28.60 -37.26 2.55
N SER A 75 -28.72 -36.41 1.53
CA SER A 75 -28.12 -35.09 1.42
C SER A 75 -28.65 -34.14 2.51
N SER A 76 -27.97 -34.10 3.63
CA SER A 76 -28.10 -33.05 4.65
C SER A 76 -26.84 -32.20 4.56
N LYS A 77 -26.98 -30.87 4.56
CA LYS A 77 -25.86 -29.92 4.53
C LYS A 77 -25.01 -30.15 5.78
N THR A 78 -23.95 -30.94 5.64
CA THR A 78 -22.97 -31.19 6.69
C THR A 78 -22.15 -29.91 6.86
N PHE A 79 -22.52 -29.08 7.82
CA PHE A 79 -21.67 -27.97 8.25
C PHE A 79 -20.45 -28.57 8.95
N GLY A 80 -19.25 -28.27 8.44
CA GLY A 80 -17.97 -28.75 8.99
C GLY A 80 -17.86 -28.50 10.49
N ILE A 81 -17.95 -29.57 11.27
CA ILE A 81 -17.87 -29.54 12.73
C ILE A 81 -16.38 -29.45 13.09
N SER A 82 -15.86 -28.25 13.39
CA SER A 82 -14.59 -28.14 14.13
C SER A 82 -14.77 -28.86 15.47
N ARG A 83 -13.95 -29.87 15.77
CA ARG A 83 -13.96 -30.61 17.05
C ARG A 83 -12.66 -30.34 17.79
N GLU A 84 -12.51 -29.12 18.28
CA GLU A 84 -11.40 -28.78 19.17
C GLU A 84 -11.70 -29.32 20.57
N LYS A 85 -10.78 -30.08 21.16
CA LYS A 85 -10.92 -30.56 22.53
C LYS A 85 -9.93 -29.83 23.43
N ARG A 86 -10.46 -29.05 24.35
CA ARG A 86 -9.67 -28.35 25.38
C ARG A 86 -9.84 -29.02 26.73
N VAL A 87 -8.74 -29.13 27.45
CA VAL A 87 -8.68 -29.60 28.83
C VAL A 87 -8.37 -28.39 29.69
N PHE A 88 -9.12 -28.24 30.77
CA PHE A 88 -8.95 -27.16 31.72
C PHE A 88 -8.78 -27.71 33.13
N ASP A 89 -7.94 -27.04 33.92
CA ASP A 89 -7.98 -27.16 35.37
C ASP A 89 -9.09 -26.25 35.90
N PHE A 90 -10.19 -26.87 36.32
CA PHE A 90 -11.37 -26.19 36.81
C PHE A 90 -11.30 -26.01 38.32
N SER A 91 -11.58 -24.80 38.78
CA SER A 91 -11.71 -24.43 40.18
C SER A 91 -12.91 -23.52 40.38
N ALA A 92 -13.74 -23.81 41.38
CA ALA A 92 -14.93 -23.03 41.72
C ALA A 92 -15.06 -22.87 43.23
N GLU A 93 -15.26 -21.63 43.68
CA GLU A 93 -15.44 -21.27 45.08
C GLU A 93 -16.85 -20.73 45.33
N VAL A 94 -17.56 -21.32 46.30
CA VAL A 94 -18.89 -20.85 46.72
C VAL A 94 -18.72 -19.72 47.72
N SER A 95 -19.02 -18.49 47.31
CA SER A 95 -18.86 -17.28 48.12
C SER A 95 -20.02 -17.02 49.08
N THR A 96 -21.26 -17.40 48.71
CA THR A 96 -22.46 -17.10 49.52
C THR A 96 -23.53 -18.20 49.44
N GLY A 97 -24.41 -18.26 50.44
CA GLY A 97 -25.57 -19.15 50.46
C GLY A 97 -25.26 -20.59 50.92
N ALA A 98 -26.02 -21.55 50.40
CA ALA A 98 -25.87 -22.95 50.78
C ALA A 98 -24.52 -23.50 50.28
N GLY A 99 -23.68 -23.98 51.22
CA GLY A 99 -22.34 -24.50 50.91
C GLY A 99 -21.24 -23.44 50.80
N ALA A 100 -21.42 -22.23 51.37
CA ALA A 100 -20.40 -21.19 51.41
C ALA A 100 -19.06 -21.69 51.99
N GLY A 101 -17.95 -21.33 51.35
CA GLY A 101 -16.59 -21.80 51.66
C GLY A 101 -16.23 -23.17 51.04
N ALA A 102 -17.13 -23.80 50.29
CA ALA A 102 -16.81 -25.00 49.54
C ALA A 102 -16.01 -24.66 48.29
N ILE A 103 -14.91 -25.39 48.09
CA ILE A 103 -14.09 -25.35 46.88
C ILE A 103 -14.34 -26.63 46.09
N ILE A 104 -14.63 -26.48 44.80
CA ILE A 104 -14.82 -27.56 43.84
C ILE A 104 -13.68 -27.45 42.84
N THR A 105 -12.80 -28.45 42.80
CA THR A 105 -11.76 -28.54 41.78
C THR A 105 -11.98 -29.77 40.91
N GLY A 106 -11.41 -29.78 39.71
CA GLY A 106 -11.46 -30.94 38.83
C GLY A 106 -10.87 -30.65 37.45
N GLU A 107 -10.79 -31.68 36.63
CA GLU A 107 -10.34 -31.59 35.25
C GLU A 107 -11.57 -31.47 34.33
N LEU A 108 -11.69 -30.35 33.62
CA LEU A 108 -12.81 -30.07 32.73
C LEU A 108 -12.38 -30.29 31.28
N LYS A 109 -12.92 -31.34 30.66
CA LYS A 109 -12.66 -31.69 29.26
C LYS A 109 -13.83 -31.26 28.39
N LEU A 110 -13.64 -30.25 27.55
CA LEU A 110 -14.67 -29.67 26.69
C LEU A 110 -14.34 -29.87 25.22
N ASN A 111 -15.31 -30.36 24.48
CA ASN A 111 -15.31 -30.35 23.02
C ASN A 111 -16.06 -29.11 22.55
N PHE A 112 -15.42 -28.32 21.72
CA PHE A 112 -15.97 -27.13 21.10
C PHE A 112 -16.41 -27.51 19.70
N THR A 113 -17.63 -27.12 19.36
CA THR A 113 -18.21 -27.30 18.05
C THR A 113 -18.70 -25.96 17.54
N LEU A 114 -18.02 -25.43 16.53
CA LEU A 114 -18.39 -24.18 15.89
C LEU A 114 -19.53 -24.43 14.89
N TYR A 115 -20.66 -23.72 15.04
CA TYR A 115 -21.81 -23.86 14.14
C TYR A 115 -22.01 -22.63 13.22
N HIS A 116 -21.46 -21.45 13.58
CA HIS A 116 -21.40 -20.23 12.73
C HIS A 116 -20.55 -19.14 13.43
N ALA A 117 -20.34 -18.00 12.76
CA ALA A 117 -19.78 -16.75 13.34
C ALA A 117 -20.50 -16.23 14.60
N SER A 118 -21.68 -16.75 14.95
CA SER A 118 -22.51 -16.24 16.05
C SER A 118 -22.45 -17.06 17.35
N PHE A 119 -22.15 -18.37 17.28
CA PHE A 119 -22.05 -19.20 18.48
C PHE A 119 -21.28 -20.52 18.29
N THR A 120 -20.62 -20.96 19.37
CA THR A 120 -19.90 -22.23 19.51
C THR A 120 -20.60 -23.08 20.57
N ILE A 121 -20.98 -24.31 20.23
CA ILE A 121 -21.54 -25.26 21.21
C ILE A 121 -20.39 -25.96 21.93
N VAL A 122 -20.55 -26.13 23.24
CA VAL A 122 -19.54 -26.77 24.09
C VAL A 122 -20.15 -28.00 24.75
N ARG A 123 -19.49 -29.15 24.66
CA ARG A 123 -19.93 -30.41 25.28
C ARG A 123 -18.76 -31.14 25.89
N GLY A 124 -18.88 -31.59 27.12
CA GLY A 124 -17.74 -32.13 27.84
C GLY A 124 -18.10 -32.87 29.11
N ASN A 125 -17.07 -33.16 29.90
CA ASN A 125 -17.23 -33.71 31.24
C ASN A 125 -16.23 -33.04 32.20
N LEU A 126 -16.69 -32.75 33.40
CA LEU A 126 -15.84 -32.41 34.55
C LEU A 126 -15.55 -33.71 35.31
N THR A 127 -14.27 -33.98 35.56
CA THR A 127 -13.81 -35.09 36.40
C THR A 127 -13.32 -34.53 37.74
N LEU A 128 -13.97 -34.92 38.83
CA LEU A 128 -13.59 -34.51 40.18
C LEU A 128 -12.42 -35.38 40.71
N PRO A 129 -11.69 -34.93 41.75
CA PRO A 129 -10.54 -35.67 42.31
C PRO A 129 -10.87 -37.06 42.85
N ASP A 130 -12.14 -37.32 43.18
CA ASP A 130 -12.66 -38.62 43.62
C ASP A 130 -12.96 -39.58 42.45
N GLY A 131 -12.70 -39.14 41.21
CA GLY A 131 -12.97 -39.89 39.98
C GLY A 131 -14.41 -39.76 39.47
N THR A 132 -15.26 -39.01 40.16
CA THR A 132 -16.64 -38.77 39.77
C THR A 132 -16.71 -37.90 38.52
N LYS A 133 -17.56 -38.28 37.55
CA LYS A 133 -17.75 -37.53 36.30
C LYS A 133 -19.08 -36.81 36.29
N ALA A 134 -19.04 -35.54 35.94
CA ALA A 134 -20.20 -34.67 35.74
C ALA A 134 -20.27 -34.26 34.27
N ARG A 135 -21.46 -34.30 33.66
CA ARG A 135 -21.62 -33.82 32.27
C ARG A 135 -21.55 -32.30 32.26
N ALA A 136 -20.80 -31.75 31.32
CA ALA A 136 -20.69 -30.32 31.05
C ALA A 136 -21.29 -30.01 29.67
N ARG A 137 -22.11 -28.97 29.58
CA ARG A 137 -22.74 -28.52 28.32
C ARG A 137 -22.82 -27.01 28.31
N GLY A 138 -22.61 -26.38 27.16
CA GLY A 138 -22.61 -24.94 27.08
C GLY A 138 -22.70 -24.38 25.67
N ALA A 139 -22.71 -23.06 25.58
CA ALA A 139 -22.61 -22.29 24.36
C ALA A 139 -21.74 -21.06 24.61
N ILE A 140 -20.89 -20.71 23.65
CA ILE A 140 -20.14 -19.45 23.61
C ILE A 140 -20.76 -18.62 22.50
N VAL A 141 -21.08 -17.37 22.80
CA VAL A 141 -21.63 -16.43 21.82
C VAL A 141 -20.48 -15.58 21.27
N SER A 142 -20.61 -15.07 20.05
CA SER A 142 -19.58 -14.27 19.36
C SER A 142 -19.08 -13.04 20.14
N ASP A 143 -19.78 -12.62 21.19
CA ASP A 143 -19.38 -11.55 22.10
C ASP A 143 -18.47 -12.04 23.26
N GLY A 144 -17.94 -13.26 23.16
CA GLY A 144 -17.02 -13.86 24.14
C GLY A 144 -17.72 -14.36 25.41
N LYS A 145 -19.05 -14.29 25.49
CA LYS A 145 -19.80 -14.80 26.65
C LYS A 145 -19.92 -16.31 26.60
N VAL A 146 -19.58 -16.95 27.71
CA VAL A 146 -19.68 -18.39 27.89
C VAL A 146 -20.87 -18.71 28.80
N TYR A 147 -21.75 -19.57 28.32
CA TYR A 147 -22.80 -20.20 29.10
C TYR A 147 -22.42 -21.66 29.29
N LEU A 148 -22.07 -22.06 30.52
CA LEU A 148 -21.64 -23.42 30.83
C LEU A 148 -22.50 -23.99 31.96
N ILE A 149 -23.06 -25.17 31.73
CA ILE A 149 -23.88 -25.91 32.68
C ILE A 149 -23.15 -27.20 33.02
N ILE A 150 -22.89 -27.42 34.29
CA ILE A 150 -22.29 -28.65 34.80
C ILE A 150 -23.29 -29.31 35.73
N ASN A 151 -23.56 -30.60 35.51
CA ASN A 151 -24.47 -31.38 36.35
C ASN A 151 -23.68 -32.46 37.12
N PRO A 152 -23.16 -32.14 38.32
CA PRO A 152 -22.47 -33.11 39.16
C PRO A 152 -23.44 -34.07 39.87
N PRO A 153 -23.14 -35.38 39.93
CA PRO A 153 -24.04 -36.34 40.54
C PRO A 153 -24.22 -36.08 42.05
N GLY A 154 -25.48 -36.02 42.48
CA GLY A 154 -25.86 -35.74 43.88
C GLY A 154 -25.94 -34.25 44.26
N ARG A 155 -25.79 -33.32 43.31
CA ARG A 155 -26.01 -31.87 43.48
C ARG A 155 -26.75 -31.34 42.26
N ASP A 156 -27.68 -30.40 42.43
CA ASP A 156 -28.42 -29.87 41.29
C ASP A 156 -27.71 -28.63 40.71
N LEU A 157 -27.30 -28.77 39.45
CA LEU A 157 -27.03 -27.71 38.48
C LEU A 157 -26.05 -26.59 38.91
N ILE A 158 -24.83 -26.63 38.39
CA ILE A 158 -23.95 -25.44 38.31
C ILE A 158 -24.27 -24.75 36.99
N PHE A 159 -24.85 -23.55 37.04
CA PHE A 159 -24.99 -22.68 35.87
C PHE A 159 -23.92 -21.59 35.96
N GLY A 160 -22.92 -21.65 35.09
CA GLY A 160 -21.80 -20.72 34.99
C GLY A 160 -21.98 -19.76 33.80
N ILE A 161 -21.96 -18.45 34.05
CA ILE A 161 -21.79 -17.44 33.01
C ILE A 161 -20.39 -16.87 33.15
N GLY A 162 -19.62 -16.89 32.07
CA GLY A 162 -18.25 -16.42 32.06
C GLY A 162 -17.86 -15.65 30.81
N ARG A 163 -16.58 -15.29 30.75
CA ARG A 163 -15.90 -14.73 29.59
C ARG A 163 -14.72 -15.61 29.23
N VAL A 164 -14.42 -15.71 27.94
CA VAL A 164 -13.15 -16.28 27.47
C VAL A 164 -12.09 -15.18 27.60
N GLY A 165 -11.03 -15.46 28.35
CA GLY A 165 -9.85 -14.58 28.42
C GLY A 165 -8.94 -14.76 27.21
N ASP A 166 -8.00 -13.83 27.02
CA ASP A 166 -7.11 -13.80 25.85
C ASP A 166 -6.25 -15.07 25.69
N ASN A 167 -5.96 -15.74 26.80
CA ASN A 167 -5.18 -16.99 26.83
C ASN A 167 -6.03 -18.26 26.63
N GLY A 168 -7.33 -18.11 26.34
CA GLY A 168 -8.27 -19.22 26.20
C GLY A 168 -8.85 -19.74 27.53
N ASP A 169 -8.41 -19.21 28.66
CA ASP A 169 -8.98 -19.45 29.99
C ASP A 169 -10.44 -19.00 30.05
N ILE A 170 -11.23 -19.64 30.89
CA ILE A 170 -12.63 -19.29 31.06
C ILE A 170 -12.92 -19.03 32.52
N GLU A 171 -13.36 -17.82 32.84
CA GLU A 171 -13.76 -17.45 34.19
C GLU A 171 -15.18 -16.89 34.22
N GLY A 172 -15.87 -17.10 35.34
CA GLY A 172 -17.25 -16.70 35.44
C GLY A 172 -17.85 -16.83 36.83
N SER A 173 -19.11 -16.44 36.94
CA SER A 173 -19.91 -16.64 38.14
C SER A 173 -20.81 -17.86 37.97
N PHE A 174 -21.13 -18.54 39.07
CA PHE A 174 -22.10 -19.64 39.04
C PHE A 174 -23.15 -19.57 40.13
N ARG A 175 -24.28 -20.25 39.88
CA ARG A 175 -25.28 -20.60 40.89
C ARG A 175 -25.28 -22.09 41.13
N LEU A 176 -25.35 -22.49 42.39
CA LEU A 176 -25.44 -23.87 42.84
C LEU A 176 -26.80 -24.09 43.49
N PHE A 177 -27.55 -25.06 42.99
CA PHE A 177 -28.82 -25.46 43.61
C PHE A 177 -28.59 -26.69 44.49
N THR A 178 -28.85 -26.55 45.78
CA THR A 178 -28.75 -27.67 46.72
C THR A 178 -30.08 -27.88 47.42
N SER A 179 -30.28 -29.06 47.99
CA SER A 179 -31.42 -29.33 48.88
C SER A 179 -31.47 -28.38 50.09
N GLY A 180 -30.36 -27.70 50.42
CA GLY A 180 -30.24 -26.72 51.51
C GLY A 180 -30.42 -25.26 51.09
N GLY A 181 -30.74 -24.98 49.81
CA GLY A 181 -30.91 -23.63 49.28
C GLY A 181 -29.97 -23.31 48.11
N VAL A 182 -29.96 -22.03 47.69
CA VAL A 182 -29.16 -21.54 46.57
C VAL A 182 -27.83 -20.99 47.07
N GLY A 183 -26.72 -21.48 46.52
CA GLY A 183 -25.38 -20.94 46.68
C GLY A 183 -24.95 -20.11 45.46
N ARG A 184 -24.09 -19.12 45.65
CA ARG A 184 -23.45 -18.34 44.56
C ARG A 184 -21.94 -18.39 44.72
N GLY A 185 -21.21 -18.32 43.62
CA GLY A 185 -19.76 -18.43 43.61
C GLY A 185 -19.11 -17.97 42.32
N ILE A 186 -17.77 -18.04 42.29
CA ILE A 186 -16.94 -17.73 41.13
C ILE A 186 -16.20 -19.00 40.72
N TRP A 187 -16.04 -19.20 39.43
CA TRP A 187 -15.28 -20.30 38.86
C TRP A 187 -14.26 -19.78 37.85
N ASN A 188 -13.17 -20.52 37.73
CA ASN A 188 -12.12 -20.32 36.74
C ASN A 188 -11.72 -21.70 36.19
N ALA A 189 -11.53 -21.77 34.88
CA ALA A 189 -11.03 -22.92 34.15
C ALA A 189 -9.77 -22.47 33.40
N VAL A 190 -8.60 -22.86 33.91
CA VAL A 190 -7.31 -22.54 33.30
C VAL A 190 -7.01 -23.57 32.21
N LEU A 191 -6.75 -23.11 30.99
CA LEU A 191 -6.47 -23.98 29.85
C LEU A 191 -5.13 -24.70 30.06
N THR A 192 -5.16 -26.03 30.08
CA THR A 192 -3.96 -26.85 30.33
C THR A 192 -3.49 -27.58 29.08
N GLU A 193 -4.42 -28.03 28.24
CA GLU A 193 -4.09 -28.79 27.04
C GLU A 193 -5.12 -28.51 25.93
N VAL A 194 -4.63 -28.31 24.71
CA VAL A 194 -5.47 -28.31 23.52
C VAL A 194 -5.10 -29.53 22.69
N THR A 195 -6.07 -30.41 22.47
CA THR A 195 -5.92 -31.62 21.65
C THR A 195 -6.75 -31.46 20.39
N PHE A 196 -6.12 -31.74 19.25
CA PHE A 196 -6.75 -31.72 17.94
C PHE A 196 -7.07 -33.15 17.49
N PRO A 197 -7.96 -33.32 16.51
CA PRO A 197 -8.13 -34.62 15.85
C PRO A 197 -6.79 -35.13 15.33
N ASP A 198 -6.56 -36.44 15.42
CA ASP A 198 -5.41 -37.14 14.82
C ASP A 198 -5.52 -37.23 13.29
N LYS A 199 -5.98 -36.15 12.64
CA LYS A 199 -6.17 -36.04 11.19
C LYS A 199 -5.45 -34.81 10.67
N THR A 200 -4.80 -34.91 9.53
CA THR A 200 -4.14 -33.76 8.89
C THR A 200 -5.18 -32.77 8.36
N ILE A 201 -4.77 -31.53 8.08
CA ILE A 201 -5.62 -30.53 7.45
C ILE A 201 -6.19 -30.99 6.10
N VAL A 202 -5.44 -31.80 5.33
CA VAL A 202 -5.91 -32.36 4.05
C VAL A 202 -6.98 -33.43 4.30
N GLU A 203 -6.78 -34.31 5.28
CA GLU A 203 -7.78 -35.32 5.65
C GLU A 203 -9.06 -34.69 6.17
N LEU A 204 -8.96 -33.59 6.93
CA LEU A 204 -10.10 -32.80 7.37
C LEU A 204 -10.85 -32.17 6.19
N ALA A 205 -10.13 -31.61 5.21
CA ALA A 205 -10.75 -31.04 4.02
C ALA A 205 -11.51 -32.10 3.19
N VAL A 206 -10.95 -33.33 3.09
CA VAL A 206 -11.61 -34.47 2.42
C VAL A 206 -12.89 -34.90 3.13
N GLU A 207 -12.88 -34.96 4.46
CA GLU A 207 -14.04 -35.40 5.27
C GLU A 207 -15.17 -34.36 5.27
N ASP A 208 -14.84 -33.07 5.26
CA ASP A 208 -15.83 -31.98 5.26
C ASP A 208 -16.70 -31.97 4.00
N GLY A 209 -16.10 -32.31 2.84
CA GLY A 209 -16.83 -32.47 1.58
C GLY A 209 -17.19 -31.16 0.86
N ARG A 210 -16.91 -29.98 1.42
CA ARG A 210 -17.05 -28.67 0.74
C ARG A 210 -15.79 -28.21 -0.01
N PHE A 211 -14.73 -29.01 0.03
CA PHE A 211 -13.40 -28.70 -0.51
C PHE A 211 -12.99 -29.68 -1.61
N THR A 212 -13.95 -30.27 -2.33
CA THR A 212 -13.65 -31.31 -3.32
C THR A 212 -12.77 -30.79 -4.46
N THR A 213 -12.99 -29.55 -4.88
CA THR A 213 -12.22 -28.83 -5.90
C THR A 213 -10.83 -28.49 -5.39
N LEU A 214 -10.72 -28.00 -4.15
CA LEU A 214 -9.43 -27.72 -3.51
C LEU A 214 -8.57 -28.98 -3.41
N VAL A 215 -9.15 -30.09 -2.93
CA VAL A 215 -8.45 -31.38 -2.82
C VAL A 215 -8.03 -31.86 -4.21
N GLY A 216 -8.89 -31.72 -5.22
CA GLY A 216 -8.54 -32.05 -6.60
C GLY A 216 -7.38 -31.21 -7.14
N ALA A 217 -7.37 -29.91 -6.85
CA ALA A 217 -6.29 -29.00 -7.24
C ALA A 217 -4.96 -29.32 -6.54
N LEU A 218 -5.01 -29.66 -5.24
CA LEU A 218 -3.84 -30.13 -4.48
C LEU A 218 -3.28 -31.45 -5.04
N GLN A 219 -4.16 -32.35 -5.49
CA GLN A 219 -3.75 -33.60 -6.14
C GLN A 219 -3.12 -33.33 -7.51
N ALA A 220 -3.68 -32.42 -8.30
CA ALA A 220 -3.17 -32.08 -9.63
C ALA A 220 -1.79 -31.38 -9.59
N THR A 221 -1.43 -30.78 -8.45
CA THR A 221 -0.18 -30.04 -8.25
C THR A 221 0.83 -30.76 -7.35
N ASP A 222 0.55 -32.01 -6.97
CA ASP A 222 1.37 -32.83 -6.06
C ASP A 222 1.63 -32.19 -4.68
N LEU A 223 0.77 -31.26 -4.23
CA LEU A 223 0.91 -30.56 -2.94
C LEU A 223 0.33 -31.31 -1.75
N VAL A 224 -0.45 -32.38 -1.98
CA VAL A 224 -1.05 -33.20 -0.91
C VAL A 224 0.00 -33.70 0.08
N GLY A 225 1.14 -34.17 -0.41
CA GLY A 225 2.22 -34.68 0.43
C GLY A 225 2.86 -33.60 1.31
N ALA A 226 3.05 -32.40 0.74
CA ALA A 226 3.63 -31.26 1.45
C ALA A 226 2.71 -30.78 2.57
N LEU A 227 1.41 -30.61 2.28
CA LEU A 227 0.43 -30.13 3.27
C LEU A 227 -0.04 -31.21 4.26
N SER A 228 0.29 -32.47 4.01
CA SER A 228 0.10 -33.56 4.99
C SER A 228 1.34 -33.80 5.86
N GLY A 229 2.45 -33.10 5.59
CA GLY A 229 3.70 -33.23 6.34
C GLY A 229 3.66 -32.62 7.73
N ASP A 230 4.82 -32.61 8.38
CA ASP A 230 5.04 -32.00 9.69
C ASP A 230 4.82 -30.48 9.58
N GLY A 231 3.67 -30.02 10.09
CA GLY A 231 3.34 -28.59 10.16
C GLY A 231 4.08 -27.86 11.28
N PRO A 232 3.54 -26.74 11.81
CA PRO A 232 2.18 -26.26 11.64
C PRO A 232 1.95 -25.42 10.37
N PHE A 233 0.80 -25.63 9.73
CA PHE A 233 0.31 -24.79 8.62
C PHE A 233 -0.99 -24.07 8.98
N THR A 234 -1.21 -22.93 8.36
CA THR A 234 -2.52 -22.27 8.32
C THR A 234 -2.97 -22.20 6.86
N VAL A 235 -4.05 -22.90 6.54
CA VAL A 235 -4.56 -22.98 5.16
C VAL A 235 -5.85 -22.19 5.06
N PHE A 236 -5.84 -21.16 4.22
CA PHE A 236 -7.03 -20.47 3.77
C PHE A 236 -7.71 -21.34 2.70
N ALA A 237 -8.75 -22.08 3.07
CA ALA A 237 -9.39 -23.07 2.22
C ALA A 237 -10.62 -22.48 1.53
N PRO A 238 -10.55 -22.18 0.22
CA PRO A 238 -11.72 -21.78 -0.56
C PRO A 238 -12.70 -22.94 -0.73
N THR A 239 -13.99 -22.65 -0.60
CA THR A 239 -15.04 -23.66 -0.84
C THR A 239 -15.21 -24.00 -2.31
N ASP A 240 -15.93 -25.07 -2.62
CA ASP A 240 -16.26 -25.42 -4.01
C ASP A 240 -17.04 -24.31 -4.73
N GLU A 241 -17.87 -23.56 -4.02
CA GLU A 241 -18.54 -22.37 -4.56
C GLU A 241 -17.57 -21.24 -4.89
N ALA A 242 -16.51 -21.06 -4.11
CA ALA A 242 -15.47 -20.08 -4.36
C ALA A 242 -14.71 -20.37 -5.66
N PHE A 243 -14.39 -21.64 -5.92
CA PHE A 243 -13.79 -22.06 -7.19
C PHE A 243 -14.77 -21.92 -8.37
N ALA A 244 -16.05 -22.21 -8.16
CA ALA A 244 -17.07 -22.07 -9.21
C ALA A 244 -17.35 -20.61 -9.59
N ALA A 245 -16.99 -19.66 -8.73
CA ALA A 245 -17.09 -18.22 -9.02
C ALA A 245 -15.93 -17.70 -9.89
N LEU A 246 -14.87 -18.48 -10.11
CA LEU A 246 -13.81 -18.13 -11.05
C LEU A 246 -14.24 -18.40 -12.50
N ASP A 247 -13.96 -17.47 -13.41
CA ASP A 247 -14.22 -17.64 -14.84
C ASP A 247 -13.41 -18.79 -15.44
N GLU A 248 -12.16 -18.97 -14.98
CA GLU A 248 -11.28 -20.06 -15.36
C GLU A 248 -10.39 -20.48 -14.19
N ILE A 249 -10.23 -21.79 -13.98
CA ILE A 249 -9.28 -22.31 -12.99
C ILE A 249 -7.92 -22.47 -13.69
N PRO A 250 -6.88 -21.75 -13.26
CA PRO A 250 -5.55 -21.89 -13.83
C PRO A 250 -4.98 -23.29 -13.60
N SER A 251 -3.98 -23.68 -14.40
CA SER A 251 -3.40 -25.03 -14.38
C SER A 251 -1.87 -25.00 -14.32
N GLY A 252 -1.25 -26.17 -14.07
CA GLY A 252 0.21 -26.29 -14.03
C GLY A 252 0.84 -25.53 -12.86
N ASP A 253 2.00 -24.89 -13.12
CA ASP A 253 2.76 -24.17 -12.10
C ASP A 253 1.99 -22.97 -11.53
N THR A 254 1.18 -22.29 -12.36
CA THR A 254 0.32 -21.19 -11.90
C THR A 254 -0.68 -21.64 -10.82
N LEU A 255 -1.30 -22.81 -11.00
CA LEU A 255 -2.20 -23.35 -9.99
C LEU A 255 -1.45 -23.67 -8.70
N LYS A 256 -0.22 -24.18 -8.81
CA LYS A 256 0.62 -24.49 -7.66
C LYS A 256 0.96 -23.24 -6.86
N ASP A 257 1.34 -22.14 -7.53
CA ASP A 257 1.65 -20.87 -6.86
C ASP A 257 0.42 -20.28 -6.18
N ILE A 258 -0.74 -20.33 -6.83
CA ILE A 258 -2.01 -19.91 -6.22
C ILE A 258 -2.32 -20.75 -4.98
N LEU A 259 -2.15 -22.07 -5.03
CA LEU A 259 -2.39 -22.94 -3.87
C LEU A 259 -1.40 -22.65 -2.73
N LEU A 260 -0.14 -22.34 -3.03
CA LEU A 260 0.84 -21.95 -2.02
C LEU A 260 0.54 -20.58 -1.40
N TYR A 261 -0.09 -19.66 -2.14
CA TYR A 261 -0.57 -18.38 -1.61
C TYR A 261 -1.74 -18.54 -0.63
N HIS A 262 -2.44 -19.67 -0.66
CA HIS A 262 -3.45 -20.00 0.35
C HIS A 262 -2.86 -20.60 1.63
N VAL A 263 -1.55 -20.83 1.70
CA VAL A 263 -0.93 -21.49 2.85
C VAL A 263 0.06 -20.55 3.50
N ALA A 264 -0.04 -20.40 4.81
CA ALA A 264 0.94 -19.72 5.65
C ALA A 264 1.59 -20.70 6.62
N SER A 265 2.84 -20.43 7.01
CA SER A 265 3.52 -21.18 8.06
C SER A 265 3.01 -20.75 9.44
N GLY A 266 2.93 -21.69 10.38
CA GLY A 266 2.45 -21.41 11.72
C GLY A 266 1.00 -21.82 11.93
N ARG A 267 0.59 -21.83 13.20
CA ARG A 267 -0.76 -22.24 13.62
C ARG A 267 -1.56 -21.01 14.00
N LEU A 268 -1.90 -20.19 13.01
CA LEU A 268 -2.52 -18.88 13.18
C LEU A 268 -4.04 -19.03 13.32
N ASN A 269 -4.53 -18.78 14.53
CA ASN A 269 -5.95 -18.62 14.78
C ASN A 269 -6.43 -17.20 14.39
N THR A 270 -7.74 -16.96 14.37
CA THR A 270 -8.31 -15.67 13.97
C THR A 270 -7.81 -14.46 14.78
N ALA A 271 -7.54 -14.63 16.08
CA ALA A 271 -7.01 -13.54 16.89
C ALA A 271 -5.56 -13.22 16.52
N GLU A 272 -4.75 -14.24 16.24
CA GLU A 272 -3.37 -14.06 15.79
C GLU A 272 -3.32 -13.46 14.39
N LEU A 273 -4.19 -13.88 13.47
CA LEU A 273 -4.31 -13.31 12.13
C LEU A 273 -4.66 -11.81 12.19
N LEU A 274 -5.63 -11.43 13.03
CA LEU A 274 -6.00 -10.03 13.23
C LEU A 274 -4.91 -9.22 13.92
N ALA A 275 -4.14 -9.83 14.83
CA ALA A 275 -3.04 -9.16 15.52
C ALA A 275 -1.83 -8.93 14.62
N GLN A 276 -1.59 -9.82 13.65
CA GLN A 276 -0.49 -9.68 12.69
C GLN A 276 -0.83 -8.70 11.57
N GLU A 277 -2.11 -8.58 11.18
CA GLU A 277 -2.64 -7.81 10.04
C GLU A 277 -2.09 -8.22 8.66
N ILE A 278 -0.84 -8.66 8.57
CA ILE A 278 -0.13 -9.08 7.38
C ILE A 278 0.53 -10.43 7.67
N VAL A 279 0.26 -11.42 6.82
CA VAL A 279 0.73 -12.79 6.95
C VAL A 279 1.43 -13.23 5.67
N THR A 280 2.72 -13.56 5.77
CA THR A 280 3.49 -14.07 4.63
C THR A 280 3.10 -15.50 4.30
N THR A 281 2.83 -15.77 3.02
CA THR A 281 2.41 -17.08 2.52
C THR A 281 3.62 -17.94 2.12
N LEU A 282 3.39 -19.23 1.85
CA LEU A 282 4.42 -20.14 1.33
C LEU A 282 4.80 -19.83 -0.12
N GLN A 283 3.99 -19.07 -0.85
CA GLN A 283 4.36 -18.58 -2.18
C GLN A 283 5.36 -17.42 -2.09
N GLY A 284 5.33 -16.64 -1.00
CA GLY A 284 6.25 -15.55 -0.70
C GLY A 284 5.58 -14.18 -0.65
N GLU A 285 4.45 -13.99 -1.33
CA GLU A 285 3.63 -12.78 -1.22
C GLU A 285 2.80 -12.77 0.07
N ASP A 286 2.47 -11.57 0.53
CA ASP A 286 1.72 -11.36 1.77
C ASP A 286 0.21 -11.38 1.55
N VAL A 287 -0.50 -11.81 2.59
CA VAL A 287 -1.95 -11.75 2.70
C VAL A 287 -2.31 -10.80 3.84
N LYS A 288 -3.18 -9.84 3.55
CA LYS A 288 -3.68 -8.89 4.54
C LYS A 288 -4.94 -9.43 5.20
N VAL A 289 -5.04 -9.36 6.52
CA VAL A 289 -6.22 -9.73 7.30
C VAL A 289 -6.72 -8.51 8.05
N SER A 290 -7.98 -8.16 7.85
CA SER A 290 -8.61 -6.98 8.46
C SER A 290 -10.07 -7.23 8.82
N LEU A 291 -10.71 -6.26 9.49
CA LEU A 291 -12.15 -6.26 9.73
C LEU A 291 -12.82 -5.30 8.74
N ASN A 292 -13.91 -5.74 8.11
CA ASN A 292 -14.73 -4.87 7.27
C ASN A 292 -15.69 -3.99 8.10
N SER A 293 -16.50 -3.16 7.42
CA SER A 293 -17.48 -2.27 8.06
C SER A 293 -18.56 -2.98 8.88
N ASP A 294 -18.76 -4.28 8.64
CA ASP A 294 -19.73 -5.14 9.33
C ASP A 294 -19.07 -5.96 10.46
N ASN A 295 -17.82 -5.66 10.83
CA ASN A 295 -17.00 -6.39 11.80
C ASN A 295 -16.76 -7.87 11.43
N GLU A 296 -16.81 -8.22 10.15
CA GLU A 296 -16.43 -9.54 9.64
C GLU A 296 -14.94 -9.56 9.28
N ILE A 297 -14.27 -10.69 9.52
CA ILE A 297 -12.88 -10.88 9.11
C ILE A 297 -12.83 -11.03 7.59
N VAL A 298 -12.04 -10.16 6.95
CA VAL A 298 -11.77 -10.20 5.52
C VAL A 298 -10.28 -10.39 5.26
N ILE A 299 -10.00 -11.09 4.17
CA ILE A 299 -8.68 -11.41 3.64
C ILE A 299 -8.50 -10.62 2.34
N ASN A 300 -7.37 -9.93 2.20
CA ASN A 300 -7.08 -9.01 1.09
C ASN A 300 -8.23 -8.02 0.84
N ASP A 301 -8.82 -7.51 1.94
CA ASP A 301 -9.92 -6.54 1.99
C ASP A 301 -11.25 -6.96 1.31
N THR A 302 -11.30 -8.11 0.63
CA THR A 302 -12.42 -8.50 -0.25
C THR A 302 -12.97 -9.88 0.06
N VAL A 303 -12.12 -10.83 0.44
CA VAL A 303 -12.49 -12.23 0.64
C VAL A 303 -12.96 -12.46 2.06
N LYS A 304 -14.15 -13.01 2.27
CA LYS A 304 -14.72 -13.19 3.60
C LYS A 304 -14.33 -14.52 4.21
N LEU A 305 -14.08 -14.51 5.52
CA LEU A 305 -13.91 -15.71 6.30
C LEU A 305 -15.28 -16.31 6.68
N LEU A 306 -15.64 -17.45 6.08
CA LEU A 306 -16.91 -18.15 6.31
C LEU A 306 -16.92 -18.98 7.58
N SER A 307 -15.80 -19.61 7.90
CA SER A 307 -15.62 -20.46 9.08
C SER A 307 -14.14 -20.48 9.43
N ALA A 308 -13.82 -20.60 10.71
CA ALA A 308 -12.45 -20.37 11.16
C ALA A 308 -11.99 -21.40 12.18
N ASN A 309 -10.68 -21.47 12.40
CA ASN A 309 -10.06 -22.22 13.48
C ASN A 309 -10.40 -23.72 13.45
N ILE A 310 -10.47 -24.32 12.26
CA ILE A 310 -10.67 -25.77 12.11
C ILE A 310 -9.31 -26.46 12.30
N GLY A 311 -9.05 -26.96 13.49
CA GLY A 311 -7.75 -27.53 13.85
C GLY A 311 -7.58 -28.99 13.41
N GLY A 312 -6.46 -29.29 12.75
CA GLY A 312 -5.94 -30.63 12.51
C GLY A 312 -4.63 -30.89 13.24
N SER A 313 -4.10 -32.11 13.10
CA SER A 313 -2.85 -32.55 13.74
C SER A 313 -1.65 -31.71 13.30
N ASN A 314 -1.64 -31.22 12.07
CA ASN A 314 -0.53 -30.48 11.46
C ASN A 314 -0.87 -29.02 11.11
N GLY A 315 -2.01 -28.47 11.55
CA GLY A 315 -2.34 -27.08 11.22
C GLY A 315 -3.75 -26.63 11.58
N ILE A 316 -4.12 -25.45 11.09
CA ILE A 316 -5.47 -24.88 11.14
C ILE A 316 -5.96 -24.61 9.72
N LEU A 317 -7.24 -24.84 9.49
CA LEU A 317 -7.94 -24.49 8.27
C LEU A 317 -8.90 -23.31 8.53
N GLN A 318 -8.80 -22.31 7.67
CA GLN A 318 -9.56 -21.06 7.66
C GLN A 318 -10.40 -21.04 6.39
N VAL A 319 -11.71 -21.20 6.48
CA VAL A 319 -12.61 -21.35 5.33
C VAL A 319 -12.97 -19.99 4.76
N ILE A 320 -12.73 -19.79 3.46
CA ILE A 320 -12.95 -18.52 2.76
C ILE A 320 -13.95 -18.66 1.61
N ASP A 321 -14.58 -17.55 1.22
CA ASP A 321 -15.64 -17.52 0.19
C ASP A 321 -15.17 -17.24 -1.24
N ALA A 322 -13.89 -16.95 -1.45
CA ALA A 322 -13.28 -16.72 -2.75
C ALA A 322 -11.87 -17.29 -2.80
N VAL A 323 -11.37 -17.60 -4.01
CA VAL A 323 -9.99 -18.04 -4.21
C VAL A 323 -9.07 -16.81 -4.13
N LEU A 324 -8.05 -16.86 -3.28
CA LEU A 324 -7.01 -15.85 -3.17
C LEU A 324 -6.11 -15.92 -4.40
N LEU A 325 -6.10 -14.83 -5.18
CA LEU A 325 -5.17 -14.65 -6.28
C LEU A 325 -4.01 -13.78 -5.81
N PRO A 326 -2.74 -14.23 -5.93
CA PRO A 326 -1.62 -13.40 -5.59
C PRO A 326 -1.64 -12.11 -6.42
N PRO A 327 -1.28 -10.94 -5.85
CA PRO A 327 -1.20 -9.68 -6.57
C PRO A 327 -0.48 -9.77 -7.92
N SER A 328 0.58 -10.58 -8.01
CA SER A 328 1.33 -10.83 -9.26
C SER A 328 0.50 -11.46 -10.40
N PHE A 329 -0.63 -12.09 -10.10
CA PHE A 329 -1.54 -12.69 -11.08
C PHE A 329 -2.78 -11.84 -11.40
N GLN A 330 -2.97 -10.73 -10.69
CA GLN A 330 -4.06 -9.81 -10.99
C GLN A 330 -3.66 -8.92 -12.17
N PRO A 331 -4.57 -8.62 -13.10
CA PRO A 331 -4.29 -7.67 -14.17
C PRO A 331 -3.92 -6.34 -13.52
N LEU A 332 -2.68 -5.90 -13.74
CA LEU A 332 -2.22 -4.62 -13.21
C LEU A 332 -3.04 -3.49 -13.84
N PRO A 333 -3.43 -2.46 -13.07
CA PRO A 333 -3.98 -1.24 -13.66
C PRO A 333 -2.98 -0.62 -14.65
N SER A 334 -3.49 0.13 -15.62
CA SER A 334 -2.64 0.90 -16.53
C SER A 334 -1.90 2.01 -15.79
N ILE A 335 -0.85 2.57 -16.41
CA ILE A 335 -0.09 3.67 -15.82
C ILE A 335 -1.00 4.84 -15.41
N VAL A 336 -1.97 5.20 -16.25
CA VAL A 336 -2.90 6.30 -15.98
C VAL A 336 -3.82 5.96 -14.81
N GLU A 337 -4.33 4.73 -14.74
CA GLU A 337 -5.17 4.30 -13.62
C GLU A 337 -4.41 4.33 -12.29
N ILE A 338 -3.13 3.93 -12.28
CA ILE A 338 -2.29 4.04 -11.08
C ILE A 338 -2.13 5.50 -10.66
N ALA A 339 -1.83 6.39 -11.62
CA ALA A 339 -1.68 7.82 -11.34
C ALA A 339 -2.97 8.45 -10.79
N VAL A 340 -4.14 8.09 -11.34
CA VAL A 340 -5.45 8.56 -10.85
C VAL A 340 -5.74 8.09 -9.42
N ASN A 341 -5.34 6.87 -9.08
CA ASN A 341 -5.54 6.30 -7.75
C ASN A 341 -4.47 6.72 -6.73
N THR A 342 -3.47 7.52 -7.15
CA THR A 342 -2.38 7.99 -6.28
C THR A 342 -2.57 9.48 -5.97
N PRO A 343 -2.99 9.86 -4.74
CA PRO A 343 -3.27 11.25 -4.41
C PRO A 343 -2.10 12.21 -4.66
N ASP A 344 -0.87 11.73 -4.49
CA ASP A 344 0.35 12.53 -4.68
C ASP A 344 0.72 12.79 -6.15
N LEU A 345 -0.01 12.19 -7.11
CA LEU A 345 0.19 12.37 -8.55
C LEU A 345 -0.97 13.14 -9.20
N SER A 346 -1.86 13.76 -8.42
CA SER A 346 -3.04 14.45 -8.92
C SER A 346 -2.73 15.60 -9.90
N THR A 347 -1.64 16.34 -9.69
CA THR A 347 -1.20 17.42 -10.58
C THR A 347 -0.71 16.87 -11.92
N LEU A 348 -0.01 15.74 -11.91
CA LEU A 348 0.41 15.03 -13.13
C LEU A 348 -0.80 14.60 -13.96
N VAL A 349 -1.82 14.01 -13.31
CA VAL A 349 -3.06 13.61 -14.00
C VAL A 349 -3.75 14.81 -14.65
N GLY A 350 -3.81 15.95 -13.95
CA GLY A 350 -4.34 17.20 -14.51
C GLY A 350 -3.54 17.70 -15.72
N ALA A 351 -2.20 17.61 -15.67
CA ALA A 351 -1.33 18.00 -16.77
C ALA A 351 -1.51 17.07 -18.00
N LEU A 352 -1.59 15.75 -17.80
CA LEU A 352 -1.85 14.78 -18.86
C LEU A 352 -3.19 15.01 -19.56
N GLN A 353 -4.22 15.38 -18.80
CA GLN A 353 -5.53 15.76 -19.35
C GLN A 353 -5.46 17.05 -20.17
N ALA A 354 -4.73 18.07 -19.68
CA ALA A 354 -4.57 19.33 -20.39
C ALA A 354 -3.77 19.19 -21.71
N ALA A 355 -2.84 18.22 -21.77
CA ALA A 355 -2.00 17.94 -22.93
C ALA A 355 -2.55 16.87 -23.88
N ASP A 356 -3.74 16.29 -23.58
CA ASP A 356 -4.38 15.23 -24.37
C ASP A 356 -3.49 13.98 -24.55
N LEU A 357 -2.79 13.57 -23.48
CA LEU A 357 -1.86 12.42 -23.48
C LEU A 357 -2.42 11.18 -22.77
N VAL A 358 -3.60 11.28 -22.15
CA VAL A 358 -4.23 10.19 -21.38
C VAL A 358 -4.42 8.93 -22.22
N ASP A 359 -4.97 9.06 -23.43
CA ASP A 359 -5.22 7.91 -24.30
C ASP A 359 -3.91 7.29 -24.80
N ALA A 360 -2.89 8.12 -25.06
CA ALA A 360 -1.58 7.66 -25.51
C ALA A 360 -0.87 6.82 -24.44
N LEU A 361 -0.91 7.26 -23.17
CA LEU A 361 -0.29 6.55 -22.04
C LEU A 361 -1.16 5.44 -21.46
N SER A 362 -2.41 5.31 -21.89
CA SER A 362 -3.28 4.16 -21.57
C SER A 362 -3.20 3.05 -22.63
N GLY A 363 -2.50 3.28 -23.75
CA GLY A 363 -2.31 2.28 -24.81
C GLY A 363 -1.42 1.10 -24.39
N ASP A 364 -1.21 0.15 -25.32
CA ASP A 364 -0.61 -1.17 -25.07
C ASP A 364 0.85 -1.16 -24.56
N GLY A 365 1.54 -0.01 -24.55
CA GLY A 365 2.91 0.10 -24.06
C GLY A 365 3.92 -0.76 -24.86
N PRO A 366 5.11 -1.05 -24.31
CA PRO A 366 5.56 -0.73 -22.95
C PRO A 366 6.08 0.71 -22.80
N PHE A 367 5.73 1.36 -21.68
CA PHE A 367 6.24 2.67 -21.30
C PHE A 367 6.99 2.64 -19.96
N THR A 368 7.95 3.54 -19.78
CA THR A 368 8.53 3.88 -18.49
C THR A 368 8.22 5.33 -18.21
N VAL A 369 7.46 5.63 -17.16
CA VAL A 369 7.03 6.99 -16.84
C VAL A 369 7.73 7.46 -15.57
N PHE A 370 8.46 8.56 -15.68
CA PHE A 370 8.99 9.29 -14.54
C PHE A 370 7.89 10.24 -14.05
N ALA A 371 7.23 9.91 -12.94
CA ALA A 371 6.04 10.60 -12.45
C ALA A 371 6.37 11.61 -11.35
N PRO A 372 6.39 12.93 -11.63
CA PRO A 372 6.64 13.94 -10.61
C PRO A 372 5.50 14.02 -9.58
N THR A 373 5.86 14.15 -8.31
CA THR A 373 4.91 14.37 -7.20
C THR A 373 4.26 15.75 -7.28
N ASN A 374 3.15 15.94 -6.58
CA ASN A 374 2.52 17.26 -6.47
C ASN A 374 3.50 18.31 -5.93
N ALA A 375 4.34 17.94 -4.96
CA ALA A 375 5.38 18.80 -4.40
C ALA A 375 6.45 19.20 -5.42
N ALA A 376 6.79 18.30 -6.37
CA ALA A 376 7.71 18.60 -7.45
C ALA A 376 7.16 19.70 -8.40
N PHE A 377 5.86 19.66 -8.69
CA PHE A 377 5.20 20.72 -9.47
C PHE A 377 5.11 22.04 -8.70
N ASP A 378 4.83 22.00 -7.40
CA ASP A 378 4.74 23.20 -6.56
C ASP A 378 6.09 23.92 -6.41
N ALA A 379 7.20 23.17 -6.52
CA ALA A 379 8.56 23.72 -6.47
C ALA A 379 8.98 24.42 -7.77
N LEU A 380 8.19 24.32 -8.85
CA LEU A 380 8.49 24.93 -10.14
C LEU A 380 7.95 26.37 -10.20
N ASP A 381 8.81 27.34 -10.52
CA ASP A 381 8.43 28.77 -10.57
C ASP A 381 7.30 29.06 -11.58
N ALA A 382 7.23 28.29 -12.66
CA ALA A 382 6.15 28.34 -13.64
C ALA A 382 5.96 26.98 -14.32
N ILE A 383 4.72 26.48 -14.31
CA ILE A 383 4.36 25.29 -15.07
C ILE A 383 4.20 25.69 -16.56
N PRO A 384 4.94 25.07 -17.49
CA PRO A 384 4.77 25.33 -18.91
C PRO A 384 3.34 25.01 -19.35
N SER A 385 2.85 25.69 -20.38
CA SER A 385 1.47 25.55 -20.86
C SER A 385 1.43 25.38 -22.38
N GLY A 386 0.31 24.87 -22.89
CA GLY A 386 0.15 24.61 -24.33
C GLY A 386 1.13 23.54 -24.83
N ASP A 387 1.74 23.78 -25.99
CA ASP A 387 2.63 22.81 -26.65
C ASP A 387 3.89 22.50 -25.80
N ALA A 388 4.40 23.49 -25.04
CA ALA A 388 5.53 23.29 -24.15
C ALA A 388 5.22 22.30 -23.00
N LEU A 389 3.97 22.27 -22.51
CA LEU A 389 3.57 21.27 -21.51
C LEU A 389 3.62 19.86 -22.09
N LYS A 390 3.19 19.71 -23.34
CA LYS A 390 3.18 18.41 -24.02
C LYS A 390 4.59 17.89 -24.23
N GLU A 391 5.53 18.74 -24.63
CA GLU A 391 6.95 18.37 -24.77
C GLU A 391 7.55 17.94 -23.43
N VAL A 392 7.31 18.71 -22.36
CA VAL A 392 7.77 18.36 -21.01
C VAL A 392 7.19 17.02 -20.56
N LEU A 393 5.90 16.76 -20.78
CA LEU A 393 5.29 15.48 -20.41
C LEU A 393 5.85 14.32 -21.25
N LEU A 394 6.14 14.51 -22.53
CA LEU A 394 6.79 13.49 -23.36
C LEU A 394 8.25 13.22 -22.94
N TYR A 395 8.94 14.22 -22.38
CA TYR A 395 10.28 14.06 -21.82
C TYR A 395 10.28 13.25 -20.50
N HIS A 396 9.15 13.15 -19.81
CA HIS A 396 9.00 12.25 -18.66
C HIS A 396 8.71 10.79 -19.02
N VAL A 397 8.54 10.48 -20.31
CA VAL A 397 8.14 9.15 -20.76
C VAL A 397 9.21 8.56 -21.66
N ALA A 398 9.64 7.34 -21.38
CA ALA A 398 10.50 6.56 -22.25
C ALA A 398 9.75 5.36 -22.83
N SER A 399 10.14 4.95 -24.04
CA SER A 399 9.63 3.73 -24.68
C SER A 399 10.41 2.51 -24.19
N GLY A 400 9.70 1.50 -23.67
CA GLY A 400 10.31 0.34 -23.04
C GLY A 400 9.91 0.21 -21.57
N LYS A 401 10.14 -0.98 -21.02
CA LYS A 401 9.94 -1.29 -19.60
C LYS A 401 11.32 -1.36 -18.96
N PHE A 402 11.70 -0.31 -18.23
CA PHE A 402 13.00 -0.23 -17.56
C PHE A 402 12.81 -0.15 -16.05
N THR A 403 13.34 -1.13 -15.35
CA THR A 403 13.47 -1.08 -13.90
C THR A 403 14.57 -0.09 -13.47
N ALA A 404 14.65 0.26 -12.20
CA ALA A 404 15.75 1.09 -11.69
C ALA A 404 17.12 0.42 -11.94
N GLU A 405 17.19 -0.90 -11.84
CA GLU A 405 18.38 -1.68 -12.18
C GLU A 405 18.74 -1.53 -13.67
N ASP A 406 17.77 -1.72 -14.58
CA ASP A 406 17.99 -1.55 -16.02
C ASP A 406 18.43 -0.12 -16.38
N LEU A 407 17.86 0.89 -15.72
CA LEU A 407 18.20 2.30 -15.94
C LEU A 407 19.64 2.61 -15.49
N LEU A 408 20.08 2.05 -14.37
CA LEU A 408 21.45 2.20 -13.87
C LEU A 408 22.48 1.51 -14.76
N GLU A 409 22.14 0.34 -15.33
CA GLU A 409 23.00 -0.33 -16.30
C GLU A 409 23.13 0.46 -17.61
N LYS A 410 22.04 1.09 -18.04
CA LYS A 410 22.01 1.88 -19.29
C LYS A 410 22.68 3.24 -19.16
N GLN A 411 22.68 3.85 -17.97
CA GLN A 411 23.17 5.21 -17.68
C GLN A 411 22.43 6.34 -18.41
N THR A 412 21.85 6.10 -19.59
CA THR A 412 21.01 7.04 -20.31
C THR A 412 19.76 6.36 -20.87
N VAL A 413 18.66 7.10 -20.95
CA VAL A 413 17.41 6.65 -21.58
C VAL A 413 16.86 7.71 -22.52
N THR A 414 16.55 7.32 -23.76
CA THR A 414 15.90 8.19 -24.73
C THR A 414 14.41 8.30 -24.42
N THR A 415 13.92 9.54 -24.32
CA THR A 415 12.51 9.84 -24.03
C THR A 415 11.66 9.85 -25.29
N LEU A 416 10.33 9.94 -25.15
CA LEU A 416 9.40 10.07 -26.28
C LEU A 416 9.46 11.45 -26.94
N GLN A 417 9.98 12.47 -26.24
CA GLN A 417 10.24 13.79 -26.82
C GLN A 417 11.47 13.73 -27.77
N GLY A 418 12.45 12.87 -27.47
CA GLY A 418 13.62 12.60 -28.33
C GLY A 418 14.95 12.78 -27.61
N ASP A 419 15.00 13.62 -26.58
CA ASP A 419 16.18 13.86 -25.76
C ASP A 419 16.44 12.74 -24.76
N GLU A 420 17.67 12.68 -24.26
CA GLU A 420 18.12 11.66 -23.31
C GLU A 420 18.09 12.17 -21.87
N VAL A 421 17.59 11.34 -20.95
CA VAL A 421 17.71 11.53 -19.51
C VAL A 421 18.90 10.72 -19.03
N THR A 422 19.81 11.34 -18.27
CA THR A 422 20.95 10.64 -17.64
C THR A 422 20.53 10.08 -16.28
N ILE A 423 21.00 8.87 -15.97
CA ILE A 423 20.70 8.14 -14.73
C ILE A 423 22.00 7.84 -14.01
N GLN A 424 22.07 8.21 -12.74
CA GLN A 424 23.23 7.96 -11.87
C GLN A 424 22.75 7.52 -10.49
N ALA A 425 23.55 6.72 -9.79
CA ALA A 425 23.35 6.43 -8.38
C ALA A 425 24.42 7.12 -7.53
N ASP A 426 24.03 7.60 -6.35
CA ASP A 426 24.98 8.10 -5.35
C ASP A 426 25.63 6.95 -4.56
N GLU A 427 26.56 7.29 -3.66
CA GLU A 427 27.24 6.31 -2.79
C GLU A 427 26.29 5.63 -1.77
N GLU A 428 25.10 6.17 -1.56
CA GLU A 428 24.05 5.65 -0.67
C GLU A 428 23.04 4.76 -1.40
N GLY A 429 23.13 4.64 -2.73
CA GLY A 429 22.24 3.86 -3.58
C GLY A 429 20.96 4.57 -4.01
N ASN A 430 20.84 5.89 -3.79
CA ASN A 430 19.73 6.68 -4.32
C ASN A 430 19.94 6.94 -5.82
N VAL A 431 18.89 6.81 -6.62
CA VAL A 431 18.92 7.07 -8.07
C VAL A 431 18.55 8.53 -8.36
N PHE A 432 19.35 9.18 -9.21
CA PHE A 432 19.18 10.54 -9.68
C PHE A 432 19.05 10.58 -11.21
N LEU A 433 18.15 11.45 -11.68
CA LEU A 433 17.91 11.77 -13.07
C LEU A 433 18.48 13.16 -13.37
N ASN A 434 19.20 13.31 -14.48
CA ASN A 434 19.86 14.57 -14.88
C ASN A 434 20.65 15.23 -13.73
N GLU A 435 21.34 14.40 -12.94
CA GLU A 435 22.21 14.75 -11.79
C GLU A 435 21.51 15.46 -10.62
N THR A 436 20.25 15.85 -10.76
CA THR A 436 19.58 16.80 -9.86
C THR A 436 18.27 16.29 -9.29
N ILE A 437 17.55 15.43 -10.04
CA ILE A 437 16.21 14.99 -9.67
C ILE A 437 16.26 13.60 -9.05
N LYS A 438 15.84 13.47 -7.79
CA LYS A 438 15.84 12.19 -7.08
C LYS A 438 14.61 11.34 -7.44
N VAL A 439 14.80 10.03 -7.55
CA VAL A 439 13.70 9.05 -7.59
C VAL A 439 13.24 8.73 -6.16
N ALA A 440 11.99 9.03 -5.84
CA ALA A 440 11.38 8.79 -4.52
C ALA A 440 10.91 7.33 -4.36
N ILE A 441 10.21 6.80 -5.36
CA ILE A 441 9.70 5.42 -5.38
C ILE A 441 9.99 4.85 -6.77
N ALA A 442 10.73 3.76 -6.83
CA ALA A 442 11.07 3.09 -8.08
C ALA A 442 10.21 1.85 -8.33
N ASP A 443 10.19 1.39 -9.57
CA ASP A 443 9.73 0.06 -9.99
C ASP A 443 8.25 -0.25 -9.72
N ILE A 444 7.36 0.75 -9.80
CA ILE A 444 5.92 0.52 -9.67
C ILE A 444 5.40 -0.16 -10.95
N PRO A 445 4.93 -1.42 -10.89
CA PRO A 445 4.53 -2.15 -12.08
C PRO A 445 3.12 -1.75 -12.55
N ALA A 446 2.95 -1.61 -13.87
CA ALA A 446 1.68 -1.35 -14.53
C ALA A 446 1.43 -2.35 -15.66
N SER A 447 0.19 -2.50 -16.14
CA SER A 447 -0.11 -3.41 -17.25
C SER A 447 0.60 -3.03 -18.55
N ASN A 448 0.81 -1.74 -18.77
CA ASN A 448 1.44 -1.20 -19.98
C ASN A 448 2.82 -0.56 -19.73
N GLY A 449 3.46 -0.85 -18.58
CA GLY A 449 4.77 -0.25 -18.28
C GLY A 449 5.28 -0.33 -16.84
N ILE A 450 6.15 0.63 -16.49
CA ILE A 450 6.67 0.89 -15.14
C ILE A 450 6.55 2.39 -14.84
N ILE A 451 6.28 2.72 -13.58
CA ILE A 451 6.31 4.09 -13.06
C ILE A 451 7.45 4.23 -12.05
N HIS A 452 8.21 5.32 -12.17
CA HIS A 452 9.19 5.78 -11.19
C HIS A 452 8.74 7.14 -10.68
N VAL A 453 8.39 7.26 -9.41
CA VAL A 453 7.97 8.54 -8.80
C VAL A 453 9.20 9.38 -8.51
N ILE A 454 9.20 10.65 -8.91
CA ILE A 454 10.35 11.56 -8.83
C ILE A 454 10.02 12.84 -8.05
N GLU A 455 11.04 13.43 -7.40
CA GLU A 455 10.89 14.62 -6.55
C GLU A 455 11.07 15.95 -7.29
N GLY A 456 11.24 15.92 -8.61
CA GLY A 456 11.42 17.10 -9.46
C GLY A 456 10.80 16.90 -10.83
N VAL A 457 10.50 18.00 -11.54
CA VAL A 457 9.98 17.95 -12.91
C VAL A 457 11.15 17.92 -13.90
N LEU A 458 11.21 16.91 -14.75
CA LEU A 458 12.19 16.83 -15.84
C LEU A 458 11.85 17.89 -16.90
N LEU A 459 12.76 18.85 -17.09
CA LEU A 459 12.69 19.81 -18.18
C LEU A 459 13.63 19.35 -19.29
N PRO A 460 13.16 19.27 -20.55
CA PRO A 460 14.04 18.98 -21.67
C PRO A 460 15.11 20.07 -21.75
N PRO A 461 16.36 19.73 -22.11
CA PRO A 461 17.34 20.76 -22.42
C PRO A 461 16.74 21.68 -23.48
N ALA A 462 16.75 23.00 -23.26
CA ALA A 462 16.21 23.91 -24.24
C ALA A 462 16.93 23.67 -25.57
N ASP A 463 16.19 23.42 -26.66
CA ASP A 463 16.72 23.49 -28.02
C ASP A 463 17.14 24.94 -28.27
N LEU A 464 18.34 25.27 -27.84
CA LEU A 464 18.89 26.60 -27.99
C LEU A 464 19.07 26.85 -29.48
N GLN A 465 18.40 27.86 -30.00
CA GLN A 465 18.61 28.31 -31.38
C GLN A 465 20.10 28.67 -31.58
N SER A 466 20.62 28.53 -32.79
CA SER A 466 21.97 29.02 -33.08
C SER A 466 22.03 30.54 -32.90
N ILE A 467 23.24 31.08 -32.66
CA ILE A 467 23.46 32.53 -32.52
C ILE A 467 22.83 33.31 -33.68
N VAL A 468 22.96 32.79 -34.91
CA VAL A 468 22.43 33.42 -36.12
C VAL A 468 20.89 33.40 -36.13
N GLU A 469 20.28 32.28 -35.75
CA GLU A 469 18.81 32.17 -35.68
C GLU A 469 18.23 33.11 -34.62
N ILE A 470 18.88 33.23 -33.46
CA ILE A 470 18.52 34.20 -32.43
C ILE A 470 18.57 35.63 -32.99
N ALA A 471 19.63 35.97 -33.72
CA ALA A 471 19.78 37.30 -34.32
C ALA A 471 18.71 37.57 -35.40
N VAL A 472 18.37 36.57 -36.23
CA VAL A 472 17.30 36.66 -37.25
C VAL A 472 15.93 36.86 -36.62
N ASN A 473 15.66 36.18 -35.51
CA ASN A 473 14.39 36.26 -34.78
C ASN A 473 14.29 37.49 -33.87
N THR A 474 15.35 38.31 -33.76
CA THR A 474 15.37 39.52 -32.94
C THR A 474 15.31 40.76 -33.84
N PRO A 475 14.16 41.46 -33.93
CA PRO A 475 14.02 42.61 -34.84
C PRO A 475 15.04 43.73 -34.61
N GLU A 476 15.48 43.90 -33.37
CA GLU A 476 16.48 44.90 -32.97
C GLU A 476 17.90 44.59 -33.46
N LEU A 477 18.15 43.39 -34.02
CA LEU A 477 19.44 42.97 -34.56
C LEU A 477 19.43 42.83 -36.10
N SER A 478 18.36 43.29 -36.76
CA SER A 478 18.22 43.16 -38.22
C SER A 478 19.37 43.78 -39.03
N THR A 479 19.97 44.88 -38.57
CA THR A 479 21.14 45.52 -39.21
C THR A 479 22.39 44.65 -39.05
N LEU A 480 22.56 44.00 -37.89
CA LEU A 480 23.65 43.04 -37.65
C LEU A 480 23.54 41.84 -38.60
N VAL A 481 22.34 41.27 -38.75
CA VAL A 481 22.10 40.14 -39.66
C VAL A 481 22.46 40.53 -41.11
N GLY A 482 22.05 41.72 -41.54
CA GLY A 482 22.41 42.25 -42.86
C GLY A 482 23.92 42.43 -43.05
N ALA A 483 24.62 42.90 -42.02
CA ALA A 483 26.07 43.05 -42.03
C ALA A 483 26.81 41.69 -42.07
N LEU A 484 26.34 40.69 -41.32
CA LEU A 484 26.89 39.33 -41.34
C LEU A 484 26.72 38.67 -42.71
N GLN A 485 25.57 38.88 -43.37
CA GLN A 485 25.33 38.42 -44.75
C GLN A 485 26.27 39.11 -45.74
N ALA A 486 26.46 40.43 -45.63
CA ALA A 486 27.34 41.19 -46.51
C ALA A 486 28.83 40.79 -46.35
N ALA A 487 29.23 40.35 -45.16
CA ALA A 487 30.59 39.93 -44.84
C ALA A 487 30.86 38.43 -45.03
N ASP A 488 29.85 37.65 -45.44
CA ASP A 488 29.93 36.20 -45.63
C ASP A 488 30.37 35.46 -44.34
N LEU A 489 29.81 35.87 -43.20
CA LEU A 489 30.12 35.32 -41.87
C LEU A 489 28.99 34.45 -41.29
N VAL A 490 27.85 34.35 -41.97
CA VAL A 490 26.67 33.59 -41.50
C VAL A 490 27.02 32.13 -41.25
N ASP A 491 27.59 31.46 -42.25
CA ASP A 491 27.95 30.04 -42.13
C ASP A 491 29.01 29.79 -41.05
N ALA A 492 29.94 30.73 -40.86
CA ALA A 492 30.97 30.63 -39.83
C ALA A 492 30.41 30.75 -38.41
N LEU A 493 29.43 31.64 -38.20
CA LEU A 493 28.77 31.86 -36.90
C LEU A 493 27.60 30.91 -36.65
N SER A 494 27.14 30.19 -37.67
CA SER A 494 26.22 29.04 -37.52
C SER A 494 26.97 27.71 -37.31
N GLY A 495 28.30 27.69 -37.49
CA GLY A 495 29.12 26.49 -37.29
C GLY A 495 29.28 26.07 -35.82
N ASP A 496 29.99 24.96 -35.61
CA ASP A 496 30.27 24.41 -34.29
C ASP A 496 31.08 25.42 -33.45
N GLY A 497 30.45 25.92 -32.39
CA GLY A 497 31.07 26.84 -31.43
C GLY A 497 32.06 26.15 -30.49
N PRO A 498 32.34 26.72 -29.31
CA PRO A 498 31.59 27.81 -28.67
C PRO A 498 32.05 29.21 -29.09
N PHE A 499 31.08 30.11 -29.31
CA PHE A 499 31.33 31.53 -29.54
C PHE A 499 30.72 32.41 -28.44
N THR A 500 31.31 33.58 -28.22
CA THR A 500 30.67 34.68 -27.49
C THR A 500 30.51 35.85 -28.45
N VAL A 501 29.28 36.26 -28.73
CA VAL A 501 28.98 37.33 -29.68
C VAL A 501 28.44 38.54 -28.94
N PHE A 502 29.13 39.66 -29.08
CA PHE A 502 28.64 40.96 -28.66
C PHE A 502 27.79 41.53 -29.81
N ALA A 503 26.45 41.48 -29.69
CA ALA A 503 25.52 41.80 -30.77
C ALA A 503 25.04 43.26 -30.68
N PRO A 504 25.52 44.18 -31.53
CA PRO A 504 25.06 45.56 -31.54
C PRO A 504 23.62 45.68 -32.04
N THR A 505 22.82 46.49 -31.35
CA THR A 505 21.45 46.82 -31.75
C THR A 505 21.41 47.69 -33.01
N ASN A 506 20.26 47.76 -33.68
CA ASN A 506 20.04 48.67 -34.82
C ASN A 506 20.35 50.13 -34.44
N ALA A 507 20.00 50.55 -33.21
CA ALA A 507 20.30 51.89 -32.70
C ALA A 507 21.82 52.14 -32.56
N ALA A 508 22.59 51.11 -32.20
CA ALA A 508 24.05 51.19 -32.15
C ALA A 508 24.66 51.43 -33.55
N PHE A 509 24.11 50.78 -34.58
CA PHE A 509 24.53 51.02 -35.97
C PHE A 509 24.12 52.41 -36.48
N ASP A 510 22.93 52.88 -36.13
CA ASP A 510 22.43 54.20 -36.53
C ASP A 510 23.24 55.35 -35.89
N ALA A 511 23.87 55.11 -34.74
CA ALA A 511 24.71 56.07 -34.04
C ALA A 511 26.12 56.23 -34.67
N LEU A 512 26.50 55.38 -35.63
CA LEU A 512 27.77 55.51 -36.35
C LEU A 512 27.68 56.54 -37.48
N ASP A 513 28.66 57.45 -37.54
CA ASP A 513 28.77 58.43 -38.64
C ASP A 513 28.97 57.78 -40.02
N ALA A 514 29.60 56.60 -40.05
CA ALA A 514 29.74 55.77 -41.24
C ALA A 514 29.92 54.30 -40.86
N ILE A 515 29.14 53.41 -41.48
CA ILE A 515 29.36 51.96 -41.37
C ILE A 515 30.56 51.58 -42.25
N PRO A 516 31.59 50.92 -41.71
CA PRO A 516 32.71 50.43 -42.50
C PRO A 516 32.22 49.46 -43.59
N SER A 517 32.92 49.40 -44.72
CA SER A 517 32.54 48.56 -45.86
C SER A 517 33.72 47.73 -46.37
N GLY A 518 33.44 46.66 -47.11
CA GLY A 518 34.46 45.75 -47.61
C GLY A 518 35.20 45.05 -46.46
N ASP A 519 36.53 44.93 -46.57
CA ASP A 519 37.36 44.19 -45.61
C ASP A 519 37.28 44.77 -44.18
N ALA A 520 37.11 46.09 -44.05
CA ALA A 520 36.96 46.75 -42.76
C ALA A 520 35.68 46.32 -42.02
N LEU A 521 34.58 46.05 -42.73
CA LEU A 521 33.36 45.54 -42.11
C LEU A 521 33.58 44.16 -41.51
N LYS A 522 34.32 43.30 -42.22
CA LYS A 522 34.62 41.95 -41.78
C LYS A 522 35.50 41.96 -40.52
N GLU A 523 36.51 42.82 -40.46
CA GLU A 523 37.34 43.00 -39.26
C GLU A 523 36.53 43.49 -38.06
N VAL A 524 35.64 44.47 -38.26
CA VAL A 524 34.75 44.96 -37.20
C VAL A 524 33.82 43.86 -36.69
N LEU A 525 33.20 43.07 -37.57
CA LEU A 525 32.31 41.98 -37.18
C LEU A 525 33.08 40.88 -36.43
N LEU A 526 34.30 40.54 -36.86
CA LEU A 526 35.14 39.56 -36.15
C LEU A 526 35.62 40.05 -34.78
N TYR A 527 35.70 41.37 -34.57
CA TYR A 527 36.02 41.98 -33.27
C TYR A 527 34.84 41.92 -32.28
N HIS A 528 33.61 41.70 -32.77
CA HIS A 528 32.45 41.44 -31.91
C HIS A 528 32.33 39.98 -31.48
N VAL A 529 33.19 39.10 -32.01
CA VAL A 529 33.09 37.65 -31.76
C VAL A 529 34.34 37.20 -31.03
N ALA A 530 34.17 36.47 -29.94
CA ALA A 530 35.24 35.80 -29.24
C ALA A 530 35.08 34.28 -29.30
N SER A 531 36.21 33.56 -29.28
CA SER A 531 36.23 32.10 -29.18
C SER A 531 36.06 31.71 -27.70
N GLY A 532 35.11 30.80 -27.42
CA GLY A 532 34.74 30.39 -26.06
C GLY A 532 33.34 30.84 -25.68
N LYS A 533 32.72 30.13 -24.73
CA LYS A 533 31.43 30.48 -24.12
C LYS A 533 31.74 31.26 -22.83
N PHE A 534 31.44 32.55 -22.82
CA PHE A 534 31.67 33.41 -21.65
C PHE A 534 30.38 34.11 -21.27
N ASN A 535 29.85 33.79 -20.09
CA ASN A 535 28.74 34.54 -19.50
C ASN A 535 29.26 35.87 -18.90
N ALA A 536 28.35 36.73 -18.44
CA ALA A 536 28.71 38.04 -17.89
C ALA A 536 29.69 37.93 -16.71
N ASP A 537 29.51 36.94 -15.82
CA ASP A 537 30.40 36.72 -14.67
C ASP A 537 31.79 36.25 -15.11
N ASP A 538 31.88 35.40 -16.12
CA ASP A 538 33.13 34.96 -16.74
C ASP A 538 33.88 36.12 -17.39
N LEU A 539 33.15 37.02 -18.06
CA LEU A 539 33.73 38.20 -18.72
C LEU A 539 34.29 39.18 -17.69
N LEU A 540 33.55 39.43 -16.61
CA LEU A 540 33.98 40.29 -15.50
C LEU A 540 35.19 39.72 -14.77
N THR A 541 35.24 38.39 -14.61
CA THR A 541 36.39 37.72 -13.96
C THR A 541 37.66 37.78 -14.83
N LYS A 542 37.50 37.78 -16.16
CA LYS A 542 38.64 37.82 -17.10
C LYS A 542 39.19 39.23 -17.32
N GLU A 543 38.39 40.27 -17.10
CA GLU A 543 38.68 41.70 -17.39
C GLU A 543 38.92 42.02 -18.88
N THR A 544 39.40 41.06 -19.67
CA THR A 544 39.69 41.18 -21.11
C THR A 544 39.35 39.89 -21.84
N VAL A 545 38.88 40.01 -23.09
CA VAL A 545 38.62 38.86 -23.97
C VAL A 545 39.27 39.08 -25.33
N THR A 546 39.97 38.05 -25.83
CA THR A 546 40.55 38.07 -27.18
C THR A 546 39.51 37.69 -28.21
N THR A 547 39.34 38.54 -29.22
CA THR A 547 38.35 38.38 -30.29
C THR A 547 38.90 37.53 -31.45
N LEU A 548 38.04 37.12 -32.38
CA LEU A 548 38.44 36.42 -33.60
C LEU A 548 39.22 37.31 -34.57
N GLN A 549 39.11 38.64 -34.46
CA GLN A 549 39.96 39.58 -35.19
C GLN A 549 41.40 39.58 -34.64
N GLY A 550 41.59 39.24 -33.36
CA GLY A 550 42.88 39.09 -32.70
C GLY A 550 43.16 40.14 -31.61
N GLU A 551 42.51 41.30 -31.68
CA GLU A 551 42.58 42.32 -30.63
C GLU A 551 41.66 41.98 -29.44
N GLN A 552 41.91 42.62 -28.30
CA GLN A 552 41.18 42.39 -27.06
C GLN A 552 40.07 43.42 -26.85
N VAL A 553 38.96 42.97 -26.27
CA VAL A 553 37.90 43.83 -25.71
C VAL A 553 38.11 43.89 -24.21
N THR A 554 38.12 45.09 -23.62
CA THR A 554 38.16 45.27 -22.17
C THR A 554 36.74 45.24 -21.61
N ILE A 555 36.56 44.59 -20.45
CA ILE A 555 35.27 44.42 -19.77
C ILE A 555 35.40 44.95 -18.35
N GLU A 556 34.55 45.89 -18.00
CA GLU A 556 34.51 46.50 -16.67
C GLU A 556 33.06 46.58 -16.18
N MET A 557 32.89 46.64 -14.86
CA MET A 557 31.60 46.95 -14.25
C MET A 557 31.58 48.40 -13.80
N PHE A 558 30.60 49.17 -14.25
CA PHE A 558 30.39 50.54 -13.83
C PHE A 558 28.92 50.79 -13.52
N ASP A 559 28.63 51.27 -12.31
CA ASP A 559 27.27 51.56 -11.82
C ASP A 559 26.29 50.36 -11.93
N GLY A 560 26.80 49.13 -11.78
CA GLY A 560 26.01 47.89 -11.87
C GLY A 560 25.75 47.40 -13.30
N GLU A 561 26.29 48.07 -14.31
CA GLU A 561 26.20 47.68 -15.72
C GLU A 561 27.57 47.18 -16.24
N VAL A 562 27.56 46.21 -17.15
CA VAL A 562 28.76 45.73 -17.84
C VAL A 562 29.09 46.69 -18.99
N ILE A 563 30.30 47.24 -18.98
CA ILE A 563 30.81 48.16 -19.99
C ILE A 563 31.98 47.51 -20.74
N LEU A 564 31.93 47.61 -22.07
CA LEU A 564 32.93 47.14 -23.01
C LEU A 564 33.71 48.34 -23.58
N ASN A 565 35.04 48.22 -23.68
CA ASN A 565 35.93 49.26 -24.21
C ASN A 565 35.62 50.66 -23.64
N GLU A 566 35.47 50.73 -22.31
CA GLU A 566 35.23 51.94 -21.50
C GLU A 566 33.93 52.73 -21.79
N SER A 567 33.19 52.39 -22.84
CA SER A 567 32.11 53.28 -23.35
C SER A 567 30.85 52.57 -23.81
N ILE A 568 30.89 51.26 -24.11
CA ILE A 568 29.77 50.54 -24.71
C ILE A 568 29.07 49.70 -23.65
N ARG A 569 27.77 49.92 -23.44
CA ARG A 569 26.97 49.19 -22.46
C ARG A 569 26.40 47.89 -23.03
N VAL A 570 26.32 46.87 -22.19
CA VAL A 570 25.58 45.62 -22.48
C VAL A 570 24.12 45.80 -22.05
N ALA A 571 23.19 45.83 -23.02
CA ALA A 571 21.76 46.00 -22.78
C ALA A 571 21.08 44.70 -22.30
N LEU A 572 21.48 43.56 -22.85
CA LEU A 572 20.97 42.24 -22.47
C LEU A 572 22.12 41.24 -22.50
N ALA A 573 22.44 40.65 -21.35
CA ALA A 573 23.52 39.68 -21.22
C ALA A 573 22.99 38.24 -21.15
N ASN A 574 23.87 37.27 -21.41
CA ASN A 574 23.66 35.83 -21.18
C ASN A 574 22.53 35.20 -22.00
N VAL A 575 22.33 35.62 -23.24
CA VAL A 575 21.39 34.93 -24.13
C VAL A 575 22.05 33.64 -24.62
N GLU A 576 21.59 32.49 -24.12
CA GLU A 576 22.16 31.19 -24.48
C GLU A 576 21.77 30.77 -25.91
N ALA A 577 22.73 30.17 -26.62
CA ALA A 577 22.58 29.65 -27.97
C ALA A 577 23.20 28.25 -28.07
N SER A 578 22.79 27.42 -29.03
CA SER A 578 23.34 26.06 -29.20
C SER A 578 24.84 26.05 -29.46
N ASN A 579 25.35 27.09 -30.12
CA ASN A 579 26.77 27.23 -30.45
C ASN A 579 27.46 28.38 -29.70
N GLY A 580 26.89 28.90 -28.60
CA GLY A 580 27.56 29.93 -27.80
C GLY A 580 26.67 30.76 -26.87
N ILE A 581 27.07 32.01 -26.64
CA ILE A 581 26.31 33.03 -25.89
C ILE A 581 26.28 34.33 -26.70
N VAL A 582 25.15 35.05 -26.62
CA VAL A 582 24.99 36.39 -27.15
C VAL A 582 24.84 37.40 -26.01
N HIS A 583 25.57 38.51 -26.11
CA HIS A 583 25.42 39.70 -25.28
C HIS A 583 25.02 40.88 -26.18
N VAL A 584 23.81 41.39 -26.04
CA VAL A 584 23.32 42.54 -26.82
C VAL A 584 23.91 43.83 -26.28
N ILE A 585 24.47 44.66 -27.16
CA ILE A 585 25.20 45.88 -26.80
C ILE A 585 24.63 47.13 -27.47
N GLU A 586 24.80 48.28 -26.82
CA GLU A 586 24.26 49.58 -27.27
C GLU A 586 25.23 50.38 -28.15
N GLY A 587 26.38 49.83 -28.51
CA GLY A 587 27.39 50.46 -29.36
C GLY A 587 28.11 49.45 -30.24
N VAL A 588 28.73 49.91 -31.32
CA VAL A 588 29.53 49.04 -32.21
C VAL A 588 30.99 49.08 -31.76
N LEU A 589 31.56 47.91 -31.44
CA LEU A 589 32.98 47.75 -31.11
C LEU A 589 33.83 47.98 -32.36
N ILE A 590 34.68 49.00 -32.34
CA ILE A 590 35.64 49.27 -33.43
C ILE A 590 37.04 48.85 -32.95
N PRO A 591 37.76 48.00 -33.70
CA PRO A 591 39.14 47.65 -33.40
C PRO A 591 40.03 48.91 -33.32
N PRO A 592 40.87 49.06 -32.30
CA PRO A 592 41.83 50.16 -32.20
C PRO A 592 42.70 50.36 -33.45
N SER A 593 43.05 49.27 -34.15
CA SER A 593 43.81 49.32 -35.40
C SER A 593 43.14 50.07 -36.56
N LEU A 594 41.81 50.21 -36.55
CA LEU A 594 41.04 50.93 -37.58
C LEU A 594 40.77 52.41 -37.24
N LEU A 595 41.18 52.88 -36.05
CA LEU A 595 41.00 54.26 -35.58
C LEU A 595 42.18 55.20 -35.93
N HIS A 596 43.15 54.73 -36.75
CA HIS A 596 44.41 55.43 -37.02
C HIS A 596 44.64 55.81 -38.48
#